data_AF-A0A090X7K0-F1
#
_entry.id   AF-A0A090X7K0-F1
#
_cell.length_a   1.000
_cell.length_b   1.000
_cell.length_c   1.000
_cell.angle_alpha   90.00
_cell.angle_beta   90.00
_cell.angle_gamma   90.00
#
_symmetry.space_group_name_H-M   'P 1'
#
loop_
_entity.id
_entity.type
_entity.pdbx_description
1 polymer ?
#
loop_
_entity_poly.entity_id
_entity_poly.type
_entity_poly.pdbx_seq_one_letter_code
_entity_poly.pdbx_strand_id
1 'polypeptide(L)'
;GPSEQLQEALAETPPRKTLELQSGFNAIKEQMNLVQLEEAISRSWTQGKFMWRIHPYSRLKLQQQNEDTARVVSPAFYTGVPGYKLRLMADLNGYGEGRGSHLSLFLQIMQGKFDSVMDWPCKNEHMLRVV
;
A
#
# COMPACT_ATOMS: atom_id res chain seq x y z
N GLY A 1 28.71 -2.07 44.13
CA GLY A 1 27.53 -1.28 44.62
C GLY A 1 26.29 -1.54 43.75
N PRO A 2 25.09 -0.99 44.05
CA PRO A 2 23.86 -1.31 43.29
C PRO A 2 23.97 -1.10 41.77
N SER A 3 24.79 -0.12 41.36
CA SER A 3 25.11 0.16 39.95
C SER A 3 25.94 -0.92 39.26
N GLU A 4 26.76 -1.64 40.02
CA GLU A 4 27.70 -2.67 39.53
C GLU A 4 26.95 -3.99 39.31
N GLN A 5 26.01 -4.32 40.21
CA GLN A 5 25.10 -5.46 40.07
C GLN A 5 24.13 -5.31 38.88
N LEU A 6 23.70 -4.08 38.59
CA LEU A 6 22.89 -3.80 37.39
C LEU A 6 23.68 -4.01 36.10
N GLN A 7 24.98 -3.67 36.08
CA GLN A 7 25.85 -3.89 34.92
C GLN A 7 26.16 -5.37 34.70
N GLU A 8 26.41 -6.13 35.76
CA GLU A 8 26.57 -7.60 35.71
C GLU A 8 25.29 -8.30 35.24
N ALA A 9 24.13 -7.92 35.77
CA ALA A 9 22.85 -8.49 35.37
C ALA A 9 22.49 -8.20 33.90
N LEU A 10 22.93 -7.06 33.34
CA LEU A 10 22.79 -6.72 31.93
C LEU A 10 23.75 -7.51 31.02
N ALA A 11 24.96 -7.82 31.52
CA ALA A 11 25.94 -8.65 30.80
C ALA A 11 25.57 -10.15 30.75
N GLU A 12 24.84 -10.63 31.77
CA GLU A 12 24.37 -12.01 31.90
C GLU A 12 23.04 -12.29 31.16
N THR A 13 22.45 -11.31 30.47
CA THR A 13 21.16 -11.50 29.79
C THR A 13 21.28 -12.61 28.74
N PRO A 14 20.55 -13.75 28.88
CA PRO A 14 20.78 -14.90 28.02
C PRO A 14 20.50 -14.54 26.56
N PRO A 15 21.32 -15.02 25.59
CA PRO A 15 21.18 -14.69 24.17
C PRO A 15 19.76 -14.90 23.64
N ARG A 16 19.05 -15.90 24.19
CA ARG A 16 17.67 -16.24 23.84
C ARG A 16 16.66 -15.14 24.22
N LYS A 17 16.81 -14.51 25.40
CA LYS A 17 15.98 -13.36 25.82
C LYS A 17 16.26 -12.14 24.94
N THR A 18 17.52 -11.93 24.57
CA THR A 18 17.91 -10.83 23.66
C THR A 18 17.29 -11.00 22.27
N LEU A 19 17.28 -12.23 21.74
CA LEU A 19 16.64 -12.55 20.46
C LEU A 19 15.11 -12.38 20.50
N GLU A 20 14.46 -12.79 21.58
CA GLU A 20 13.01 -12.61 21.77
C GLU A 20 12.62 -11.13 21.89
N LEU A 21 13.42 -10.32 22.57
CA LEU A 21 13.21 -8.87 22.64
C LEU A 21 13.41 -8.20 21.28
N GLN A 22 14.42 -8.62 20.51
CA GLN A 22 14.67 -8.12 19.16
C GLN A 22 13.54 -8.49 18.19
N SER A 23 13.04 -9.72 18.24
CA SER A 23 11.91 -10.14 17.39
C SER A 23 10.64 -9.38 17.76
N GLY A 24 10.36 -9.20 19.06
CA GLY A 24 9.25 -8.37 19.53
C GLY A 24 9.34 -6.92 19.07
N PHE A 25 10.52 -6.31 19.16
CA PHE A 25 10.76 -4.94 18.68
C PHE A 25 10.52 -4.80 17.18
N ASN A 26 11.02 -5.76 16.38
CA ASN A 26 10.81 -5.76 14.94
C ASN A 26 9.33 -5.89 14.57
N ALA A 27 8.59 -6.78 15.24
CA ALA A 27 7.17 -6.96 15.03
C ALA A 27 6.37 -5.67 15.36
N ILE A 28 6.69 -5.00 16.46
CA ILE A 28 6.06 -3.73 16.84
C ILE A 28 6.37 -2.65 15.80
N LYS A 29 7.62 -2.57 15.33
CA LYS A 29 8.04 -1.62 14.30
C LYS A 29 7.31 -1.85 12.97
N GLU A 30 7.14 -3.11 12.57
CA GLU A 30 6.36 -3.49 11.38
C GLU A 30 4.89 -3.09 11.54
N GLN A 31 4.28 -3.39 12.69
CA GLN A 31 2.90 -2.98 12.97
C GLN A 31 2.72 -1.46 12.93
N MET A 32 3.64 -0.69 13.52
CA MET A 32 3.60 0.77 13.47
C MET A 32 3.68 1.30 12.03
N ASN A 33 4.56 0.73 11.20
CA ASN A 33 4.65 1.11 9.79
C ASN A 33 3.34 0.84 9.03
N LEU A 34 2.69 -0.30 9.29
CA LEU A 34 1.41 -0.63 8.67
C LEU A 34 0.30 0.34 9.09
N VAL A 35 0.22 0.69 10.38
CA VAL A 35 -0.78 1.65 10.88
C VAL A 35 -0.58 3.03 10.25
N GLN A 36 0.66 3.52 10.20
CA GLN A 36 0.98 4.80 9.54
C GLN A 36 0.66 4.77 8.04
N LEU A 37 0.92 3.64 7.38
CA LEU A 37 0.56 3.46 5.97
C LEU A 37 -0.95 3.46 5.77
N GLU A 38 -1.73 2.79 6.62
CA GLU A 38 -3.19 2.81 6.57
C GLU A 38 -3.76 4.22 6.78
N GLU A 39 -3.21 4.99 7.72
CA GLU A 39 -3.59 6.38 7.93
C GLU A 39 -3.23 7.27 6.73
N ALA A 40 -2.04 7.09 6.17
CA ALA A 40 -1.61 7.82 4.98
C ALA A 40 -2.50 7.48 3.77
N ILE A 41 -2.87 6.21 3.62
CA ILE A 41 -3.84 5.72 2.62
C ILE A 41 -5.23 6.33 2.86
N SER A 42 -5.66 6.44 4.11
CA SER A 42 -6.93 7.10 4.44
C SER A 42 -6.92 8.58 4.06
N ARG A 43 -5.75 9.21 4.01
CA ARG A 43 -5.56 10.63 3.67
C ARG A 43 -5.12 10.86 2.22
N SER A 44 -4.92 9.82 1.41
CA SER A 44 -4.34 9.95 0.07
C SER A 44 -5.31 10.54 -0.96
N TRP A 45 -6.61 10.50 -0.69
CA TRP A 45 -7.64 11.20 -1.44
C TRP A 45 -7.86 12.60 -0.84
N THR A 46 -7.18 13.58 -1.40
CA THR A 46 -7.25 14.97 -0.95
C THR A 46 -8.06 15.78 -1.95
N GLN A 47 -9.04 16.57 -1.46
CA GLN A 47 -9.82 17.48 -2.31
C GLN A 47 -10.49 16.80 -3.52
N GLY A 48 -10.98 15.56 -3.35
CA GLY A 48 -11.64 14.84 -4.45
C GLY A 48 -10.68 14.21 -5.45
N LYS A 49 -9.39 14.07 -5.12
CA LYS A 49 -8.37 13.59 -6.05
C LYS A 49 -7.38 12.65 -5.37
N PHE A 50 -7.04 11.57 -6.07
CA PHE A 50 -5.89 10.71 -5.77
C PHE A 50 -4.87 10.84 -6.88
N MET A 51 -3.60 10.98 -6.52
CA MET A 51 -2.49 11.11 -7.46
C MET A 51 -1.56 9.91 -7.35
N TRP A 52 -1.37 9.21 -8.46
CA TRP A 52 -0.49 8.06 -8.55
C TRP A 52 0.63 8.30 -9.55
N ARG A 53 1.86 8.37 -9.04
CA ARG A 53 3.06 8.48 -9.86
C ARG A 53 3.62 7.08 -10.16
N ILE A 54 3.74 6.74 -11.43
CA ILE A 54 4.40 5.51 -11.90
C ILE A 54 5.83 5.84 -12.32
N HIS A 55 6.81 5.31 -11.60
CA HIS A 55 8.23 5.56 -11.89
C HIS A 55 9.07 4.33 -11.52
N PRO A 56 10.03 3.88 -12.37
CA PRO A 56 10.37 4.41 -13.71
C PRO A 56 9.46 3.83 -14.81
N TYR A 57 8.64 4.68 -15.45
CA TYR A 57 7.64 4.26 -16.45
C TYR A 57 8.24 3.47 -17.62
N SER A 58 9.26 4.00 -18.29
CA SER A 58 9.82 3.39 -19.51
C SER A 58 10.35 1.98 -19.26
N ARG A 59 10.99 1.76 -18.11
CA ARG A 59 11.49 0.43 -17.71
C ARG A 59 10.34 -0.54 -17.44
N LEU A 60 9.35 -0.11 -16.67
CA LEU A 60 8.19 -0.95 -16.34
C LEU A 60 7.37 -1.31 -17.60
N LYS A 61 7.21 -0.37 -18.53
CA LYS A 61 6.55 -0.62 -19.81
C LYS A 61 7.33 -1.62 -20.66
N LEU A 62 8.65 -1.46 -20.76
CA LEU A 62 9.50 -2.39 -21.51
C LEU A 62 9.47 -3.80 -20.91
N GLN A 63 9.42 -3.92 -19.58
CA GLN A 63 9.24 -5.20 -18.91
C GLN A 63 7.93 -5.88 -19.31
N GLN A 64 6.81 -5.15 -19.28
CA GLN A 64 5.51 -5.68 -19.74
C GLN A 64 5.42 -5.92 -21.25
N GLN A 65 6.33 -5.36 -22.05
CA GLN A 65 6.44 -5.65 -23.48
C GLN A 65 7.16 -6.96 -23.75
N ASN A 66 8.23 -7.23 -23.00
CA ASN A 66 9.12 -8.35 -23.25
C ASN A 66 8.76 -9.60 -22.42
N GLU A 67 8.10 -9.40 -21.28
CA GLU A 67 7.76 -10.44 -20.31
C GLU A 67 6.27 -10.34 -19.97
N ASP A 68 5.69 -11.45 -19.51
CA ASP A 68 4.35 -11.46 -18.91
C ASP A 68 4.43 -10.96 -17.46
N THR A 69 4.80 -9.68 -17.31
CA THR A 69 4.95 -9.05 -15.99
C THR A 69 3.58 -8.64 -15.46
N ALA A 70 3.38 -8.81 -14.15
CA ALA A 70 2.16 -8.40 -13.46
C ALA A 70 1.82 -6.91 -13.68
N ARG A 71 0.53 -6.61 -13.58
CA ARG A 71 -0.01 -5.24 -13.62
C ARG A 71 0.60 -4.37 -12.51
N VAL A 72 0.84 -3.09 -12.80
CA VAL A 72 1.28 -2.15 -11.76
C VAL A 72 0.07 -1.74 -10.91
N VAL A 73 0.24 -1.70 -9.58
CA VAL A 73 -0.85 -1.45 -8.63
C VAL A 73 -0.52 -0.22 -7.78
N SER A 74 -1.48 0.70 -7.63
CA SER A 74 -1.34 1.85 -6.73
C SER A 74 -1.54 1.44 -5.27
N PRO A 75 -1.07 2.24 -4.30
CA PRO A 75 -1.61 2.20 -2.95
C PRO A 75 -3.15 2.34 -2.98
N ALA A 76 -3.82 1.74 -2.01
CA ALA A 76 -5.24 1.98 -1.82
C ALA A 76 -5.50 3.44 -1.40
N PHE A 77 -6.73 3.88 -1.56
CA PHE A 77 -7.23 5.18 -1.11
C PHE A 77 -8.71 5.08 -0.79
N TYR A 78 -9.23 5.99 0.03
CA TYR A 78 -10.66 6.07 0.33
C TYR A 78 -11.29 7.26 -0.37
N THR A 79 -12.52 7.16 -0.85
CA THR A 79 -13.23 8.31 -1.45
C THR A 79 -13.62 9.38 -0.42
N GLY A 80 -13.52 9.07 0.88
CA GLY A 80 -13.91 9.90 2.01
C GLY A 80 -13.91 9.10 3.32
N VAL A 81 -14.35 9.73 4.41
CA VAL A 81 -14.55 9.09 5.72
C VAL A 81 -15.97 9.44 6.22
N PRO A 82 -16.96 8.53 6.13
CA PRO A 82 -16.89 7.20 5.52
C PRO A 82 -16.77 7.26 3.98
N GLY A 83 -16.25 6.20 3.35
CA GLY A 83 -16.07 6.13 1.91
C GLY A 83 -15.68 4.75 1.41
N TYR A 84 -15.75 4.52 0.09
CA TYR A 84 -15.32 3.27 -0.53
C TYR A 84 -13.79 3.19 -0.54
N LYS A 85 -13.25 2.00 -0.28
CA LYS A 85 -11.81 1.73 -0.47
C LYS A 85 -11.56 1.36 -1.92
N LEU A 86 -10.71 2.11 -2.59
CA LEU A 86 -10.38 1.96 -4.00
C LEU A 86 -8.88 1.77 -4.20
N ARG A 87 -8.49 1.24 -5.36
CA ARG A 87 -7.11 1.33 -5.88
C ARG A 87 -7.10 1.38 -7.40
N LEU A 88 -6.01 1.89 -7.97
CA LEU A 88 -5.76 1.89 -9.40
C LEU A 88 -4.82 0.76 -9.81
N MET A 89 -5.01 0.31 -11.04
CA MET A 89 -4.29 -0.80 -11.65
C MET A 89 -3.97 -0.42 -13.10
N ALA A 90 -2.74 -0.63 -13.57
CA ALA A 90 -2.29 -0.22 -14.89
C ALA A 90 -1.49 -1.29 -15.64
N ASP A 91 -1.94 -1.64 -16.86
CA ASP A 91 -1.13 -2.35 -17.85
C ASP A 91 -0.53 -1.30 -18.79
N LEU A 92 0.76 -1.02 -18.59
CA LEU A 92 1.53 -0.01 -19.30
C LEU A 92 1.77 -0.35 -20.77
N ASN A 93 1.68 -1.64 -21.11
CA ASN A 93 1.67 -2.13 -22.48
C ASN A 93 0.27 -2.54 -22.96
N GLY A 94 -0.79 -2.10 -22.29
CA GLY A 94 -2.17 -2.34 -22.68
C GLY A 94 -2.65 -3.76 -22.39
N TYR A 95 -3.98 -3.90 -22.39
CA TYR A 95 -4.69 -5.15 -22.10
C TYR A 95 -5.79 -5.39 -23.14
N GLY A 96 -6.09 -6.66 -23.41
CA GLY A 96 -7.09 -7.05 -24.39
C GLY A 96 -6.81 -6.47 -25.78
N GLU A 97 -7.81 -5.85 -26.39
CA GLU A 97 -7.71 -5.21 -27.71
C GLU A 97 -6.71 -4.05 -27.76
N GLY A 98 -6.42 -3.42 -26.61
CA GLY A 98 -5.44 -2.34 -26.50
C GLY A 98 -4.00 -2.80 -26.30
N ARG A 99 -3.73 -4.11 -26.23
CA ARG A 99 -2.39 -4.65 -25.97
C ARG A 99 -1.40 -4.20 -27.05
N GLY A 100 -0.24 -3.71 -26.63
CA GLY A 100 0.83 -3.18 -27.48
C GLY A 100 0.63 -1.75 -27.99
N SER A 101 -0.57 -1.18 -27.87
CA SER A 101 -0.91 0.12 -28.48
C SER A 101 -1.36 1.19 -27.49
N HIS A 102 -2.03 0.79 -26.40
CA HIS A 102 -2.62 1.70 -25.43
C HIS A 102 -2.08 1.47 -24.02
N LEU A 103 -2.30 2.43 -23.13
CA LEU A 103 -2.26 2.24 -21.69
C LEU A 103 -3.65 1.78 -21.24
N SER A 104 -3.74 0.69 -20.49
CA SER A 104 -5.01 0.26 -19.89
C SER A 104 -5.03 0.56 -18.40
N LEU A 105 -6.01 1.34 -17.96
CA LEU A 105 -6.23 1.72 -16.56
C LEU A 105 -7.52 1.12 -16.03
N PHE A 106 -7.47 0.66 -14.78
CA PHE A 106 -8.60 0.04 -14.10
C PHE A 106 -8.75 0.64 -12.70
N LEU A 107 -9.99 0.88 -12.31
CA LEU A 107 -10.37 1.20 -10.94
C LEU A 107 -10.90 -0.07 -10.28
N GLN A 108 -10.33 -0.45 -9.14
CA GLN A 108 -10.79 -1.59 -8.36
C GLN A 108 -11.39 -1.11 -7.04
N ILE A 109 -12.63 -1.52 -6.78
CA ILE A 109 -13.25 -1.44 -5.46
C ILE A 109 -12.69 -2.57 -4.60
N MET A 110 -12.21 -2.24 -3.41
CA MET A 110 -11.68 -3.17 -2.41
C MET A 110 -12.63 -3.25 -1.23
N GLN A 111 -12.53 -4.33 -0.44
CA GLN A 111 -13.17 -4.41 0.87
C GLN A 111 -12.63 -3.29 1.78
N GLY A 112 -13.53 -2.42 2.23
CA GLY A 112 -13.24 -1.25 3.05
C GLY A 112 -13.78 -1.38 4.48
N LYS A 113 -13.25 -0.56 5.39
CA LYS A 113 -13.70 -0.50 6.79
C LYS A 113 -15.13 0.04 6.94
N PHE A 114 -15.63 0.77 5.94
CA PHE A 114 -16.93 1.44 5.99
C PHE A 114 -18.02 0.71 5.20
N ASP A 115 -17.73 -0.43 4.57
CA ASP A 115 -18.63 -1.09 3.61
C ASP A 115 -20.03 -1.38 4.17
N SER A 116 -20.15 -1.62 5.49
CA SER A 116 -21.42 -1.89 6.16
C SER A 116 -22.37 -0.69 6.24
N VAL A 117 -21.86 0.53 6.05
CA VAL A 117 -22.64 1.78 6.08
C VAL A 117 -22.67 2.49 4.73
N MET A 118 -22.03 1.92 3.70
CA MET A 118 -22.04 2.46 2.35
C MET A 118 -23.19 1.86 1.55
N ASP A 119 -23.72 2.63 0.59
CA ASP A 119 -24.69 2.13 -0.36
C ASP A 119 -24.06 1.12 -1.33
N TRP A 120 -24.78 0.04 -1.65
CA TRP A 120 -24.33 -0.93 -2.64
C TRP A 120 -25.41 -1.21 -3.69
N PRO A 121 -25.03 -1.40 -4.97
CA PRO A 121 -23.67 -1.29 -5.53
C PRO A 121 -23.15 0.16 -5.53
N CYS A 122 -21.83 0.35 -5.62
CA CYS A 122 -21.24 1.68 -5.71
C CYS A 122 -21.74 2.42 -6.96
N LYS A 123 -22.37 3.59 -6.77
CA LYS A 123 -22.95 4.43 -7.85
C LYS A 123 -22.14 5.69 -8.15
N ASN A 124 -20.95 5.82 -7.59
CA ASN A 124 -20.14 7.02 -7.73
C ASN A 124 -19.57 7.14 -9.14
N GLU A 125 -19.62 8.35 -9.72
CA GLU A 125 -18.89 8.65 -10.93
C GLU A 125 -17.42 8.91 -10.60
N HIS A 126 -16.53 8.27 -11.35
CA HIS A 126 -15.09 8.38 -11.17
C HIS A 126 -14.43 8.79 -12.49
N MET A 127 -13.67 9.88 -12.47
CA MET A 127 -12.86 10.31 -13.60
C MET A 127 -11.42 9.81 -13.45
N LEU A 128 -10.97 9.01 -14.41
CA LEU A 128 -9.56 8.66 -14.55
C LEU A 128 -8.90 9.61 -15.55
N ARG A 129 -7.75 10.18 -15.19
CA ARG A 129 -6.97 11.06 -16.06
C ARG A 129 -5.50 10.69 -15.99
N VAL A 130 -4.87 10.64 -17.16
CA VAL A 130 -3.42 10.61 -17.32
C VAL A 130 -2.96 12.03 -17.61
N VAL A 131 -1.94 12.50 -16.90
CA VAL A 131 -1.37 13.86 -17.01
C VAL A 131 0.10 13.73 -17.37
#